data_AF-A0A143BK90-F1
#
_entry.id   AF-A0A143BK90-F1
#
_cell.length_a   1.000
_cell.length_b   1.000
_cell.length_c   1.000
_cell.angle_alpha   90.00
_cell.angle_beta   90.00
_cell.angle_gamma   90.00
#
_symmetry.space_group_name_H-M   'P 1'
#
loop_
_entity.id
_entity.type
_entity.pdbx_description
1 polymer ?
#
loop_
_entity_poly.entity_id
_entity_poly.type
_entity_poly.pdbx_seq_one_letter_code
_entity_poly.pdbx_strand_id
1 'polypeptide(L)' 'MRTVSDSQGTTWICLELPEVPVDQREVAATMAPDTVAIECNSGAHRVIALVAPGWDDDMDDARLNAVILEFLVRS' A
#
# COMPACT_ATOMS: atom_id res chain seq x y z
N MET A 1 -2.92 -3.60 -10.13
CA MET A 1 -1.43 -3.43 -10.07
C MET A 1 -1.10 -2.02 -10.51
N ARG A 2 -0.20 -1.33 -9.83
CA ARG A 2 0.23 0.02 -10.22
C ARG A 2 1.72 0.24 -10.10
N THR A 3 2.20 1.18 -10.90
CA THR A 3 3.54 1.73 -10.78
C THR A 3 3.41 3.22 -10.49
N VAL A 4 4.07 3.70 -9.44
CA VAL A 4 4.04 5.10 -9.01
C VAL A 4 5.45 5.58 -8.73
N SER A 5 5.75 6.84 -9.07
CA SER A 5 7.02 7.47 -8.72
C SER A 5 6.80 8.50 -7.60
N ASP A 6 7.66 8.49 -6.60
CA ASP A 6 7.62 9.50 -5.54
C ASP A 6 8.41 10.77 -5.90
N SER A 7 8.32 11.79 -5.05
CA SER A 7 9.01 13.07 -5.24
C SER A 7 10.55 12.97 -5.22
N GLN A 8 11.11 11.87 -4.73
CA GLN A 8 12.55 11.60 -4.71
C GLN A 8 13.01 10.85 -5.96
N GLY A 9 12.08 10.50 -6.86
CA GLY A 9 12.36 9.72 -8.07
C GLY A 9 12.39 8.22 -7.84
N THR A 10 12.00 7.73 -6.66
CA THR A 10 11.88 6.29 -6.41
C THR A 10 10.67 5.75 -7.17
N THR A 11 10.85 4.67 -7.91
CA THR A 11 9.75 3.98 -8.57
C THR A 11 9.29 2.81 -7.73
N TRP A 12 8.00 2.77 -7.43
CA TRP A 12 7.34 1.76 -6.64
C TRP A 12 6.43 0.93 -7.53
N ILE A 13 6.51 -0.39 -7.39
CA ILE A 13 5.56 -1.33 -7.98
C ILE A 13 4.67 -1.83 -6.86
N CYS A 14 3.39 -1.53 -6.95
CA CYS A 14 2.37 -1.89 -5.97
C CYS A 14 1.43 -2.97 -6.52
N LEU A 15 1.23 -4.01 -5.72
CA LEU A 15 0.41 -5.17 -6.04
C LEU A 15 -0.56 -5.43 -4.89
N GLU A 16 -1.81 -5.69 -5.22
CA GLU A 16 -2.75 -6.20 -4.22
C GLU A 16 -2.39 -7.63 -3.85
N LEU A 17 -2.39 -7.92 -2.56
CA LEU A 17 -2.17 -9.27 -2.04
C LEU A 17 -3.48 -10.04 -2.06
N PRO A 18 -3.44 -11.37 -2.29
CA PRO A 18 -4.64 -12.20 -2.32
C PRO A 18 -5.40 -12.23 -0.99
N GLU A 19 -4.72 -11.95 0.12
CA GLU A 19 -5.32 -11.81 1.44
C GLU A 19 -4.49 -10.84 2.30
N VAL A 20 -5.15 -10.25 3.30
CA VAL A 20 -4.47 -9.46 4.34
C VAL A 20 -3.58 -10.39 5.19
N PRO A 21 -2.26 -10.09 5.34
CA PRO A 21 -1.36 -10.85 6.20
C PRO A 21 -1.87 -11.00 7.63
N VAL A 22 -1.64 -12.17 8.25
CA VAL A 22 -2.22 -12.55 9.54
C VAL A 22 -1.94 -11.53 10.65
N ASP A 23 -0.73 -11.00 10.70
CA ASP A 23 -0.26 -9.98 11.63
C ASP A 23 -0.96 -8.62 11.48
N GLN A 24 -1.57 -8.35 10.32
CA GLN A 24 -2.30 -7.12 10.03
C GLN A 24 -3.82 -7.27 10.07
N ARG A 25 -4.35 -8.50 10.21
CA ARG A 25 -5.81 -8.75 10.18
C ARG A 25 -6.56 -8.03 11.30
N GLU A 26 -5.97 -7.95 12.49
CA GLU A 26 -6.58 -7.24 13.62
C GLU A 26 -6.71 -5.74 13.32
N VAL A 27 -5.65 -5.12 12.80
CA VAL A 27 -5.66 -3.71 12.39
C VAL A 27 -6.67 -3.48 11.27
N ALA A 28 -6.65 -4.33 10.23
CA ALA A 28 -7.59 -4.25 9.12
C ALA A 28 -9.05 -4.38 9.57
N ALA A 29 -9.34 -5.22 10.58
CA ALA A 29 -10.68 -5.37 11.14
C ALA A 29 -11.20 -4.11 11.86
N THR A 30 -10.30 -3.22 12.31
CA THR A 30 -10.67 -1.91 12.89
C THR A 30 -10.82 -0.81 11.85
N MET A 31 -10.43 -1.06 10.60
CA MET A 31 -10.57 -0.14 9.48
C MET A 31 -11.93 -0.30 8.79
N ALA A 32 -12.07 0.27 7.60
CA ALA A 32 -13.29 0.12 6.80
C ALA A 32 -13.52 -1.36 6.42
N PRO A 33 -14.79 -1.77 6.26
CA PRO A 33 -15.12 -3.05 5.63
C PRO A 33 -14.36 -3.21 4.31
N ASP A 34 -13.92 -4.43 4.02
CA ASP A 34 -13.25 -4.81 2.77
C ASP A 34 -11.86 -4.18 2.54
N THR A 35 -11.19 -3.76 3.61
CA THR A 35 -9.77 -3.34 3.56
C THR A 35 -8.90 -4.45 2.93
N VAL A 36 -8.08 -4.08 1.96
CA VAL A 36 -7.12 -4.96 1.29
C VAL A 36 -5.69 -4.61 1.69
N ALA A 37 -4.78 -5.57 1.55
CA ALA A 37 -3.36 -5.33 1.72
C ALA A 37 -2.69 -5.17 0.34
N ILE A 38 -1.85 -4.16 0.21
CA ILE A 38 -0.99 -3.97 -0.97
C ILE A 38 0.47 -4.10 -0.58
N GLU A 39 1.26 -4.77 -1.41
CA GLU A 39 2.71 -4.79 -1.33
C GLU A 39 3.28 -3.80 -2.34
N CYS A 40 4.04 -2.82 -1.86
CA CYS A 40 4.77 -1.86 -2.68
C CYS A 40 6.28 -2.10 -2.55
N ASN A 41 6.95 -2.29 -3.68
CA ASN A 41 8.36 -2.63 -3.75
C ASN A 41 9.11 -1.68 -4.70
N SER A 42 10.21 -1.10 -4.24
CA SER A 42 11.10 -0.22 -5.03
C SER A 42 12.43 -0.85 -5.42
N GLY A 43 12.64 -2.13 -5.09
CA GLY A 43 13.91 -2.84 -5.19
C GLY A 43 14.83 -2.61 -3.98
N ALA A 44 14.76 -1.44 -3.33
CA ALA A 44 15.50 -1.14 -2.11
C ALA A 44 14.64 -1.31 -0.84
N HIS A 45 13.34 -1.02 -0.95
CA HIS A 45 12.40 -1.10 0.16
C HIS A 45 11.18 -1.91 -0.23
N ARG A 46 10.58 -2.56 0.77
CA ARG A 46 9.33 -3.30 0.68
C ARG A 46 8.39 -2.79 1.77
N VAL A 47 7.18 -2.41 1.37
CA VAL A 47 6.14 -1.90 2.26
C VAL A 47 4.87 -2.72 2.05
N ILE A 48 4.24 -3.15 3.14
CA ILE A 48 2.89 -3.69 3.11
C ILE A 48 1.96 -2.65 3.74
N ALA A 49 1.02 -2.14 2.96
CA ALA A 49 0.07 -1.13 3.42
C ALA A 49 -1.36 -1.66 3.36
N LEU A 50 -2.21 -1.16 4.27
CA LEU A 50 -3.65 -1.44 4.28
C LEU A 50 -4.38 -0.28 3.60
N VAL A 51 -5.20 -0.60 2.60
CA VAL A 51 -5.93 0.39 1.79
C VAL A 51 -7.37 -0.04 1.54
N ALA A 52 -8.20 0.90 1.12
CA ALA A 52 -9.56 0.62 0.66
C ALA A 52 -9.53 -0.24 -0.63
N PRO A 53 -10.56 -1.05 -0.89
CA PRO A 53 -10.69 -1.78 -2.15
C PRO A 53 -10.86 -0.80 -3.32
N GLY A 54 -10.47 -1.22 -4.53
CA GLY A 54 -10.50 -0.35 -5.73
C GLY A 54 -9.40 0.72 -5.76
N TRP A 55 -8.39 0.61 -4.87
CA TRP A 55 -7.27 1.55 -4.77
C TRP A 55 -6.53 1.79 -6.10
N ASP A 56 -6.51 0.83 -7.01
CA ASP A 56 -5.79 0.96 -8.25
C ASP A 56 -6.49 1.85 -9.27
N ASP A 57 -7.81 1.97 -9.24
CA ASP A 57 -8.55 2.89 -10.10
C ASP A 57 -8.87 4.21 -9.39
N ASP A 58 -9.20 4.17 -8.10
CA ASP A 58 -9.78 5.31 -7.37
C ASP A 58 -8.75 6.21 -6.68
N MET A 59 -7.57 5.68 -6.35
CA MET A 59 -6.55 6.44 -5.62
C MET A 59 -5.63 7.19 -6.59
N ASP A 60 -5.36 8.48 -6.37
CA ASP A 60 -4.32 9.16 -7.15
C ASP A 60 -2.90 8.79 -6.69
N ASP A 61 -1.91 9.06 -7.55
CA ASP A 61 -0.50 8.76 -7.27
C ASP A 61 0.02 9.49 -6.02
N ALA A 62 -0.47 10.71 -5.77
CA ALA A 62 -0.04 11.50 -4.61
C ALA A 62 -0.49 10.83 -3.30
N ARG A 63 -1.73 10.34 -3.27
CA ARG A 63 -2.30 9.63 -2.13
C ARG A 63 -1.64 8.27 -1.92
N LEU A 64 -1.38 7.53 -3.00
CA LEU A 64 -0.69 6.25 -2.93
C LEU A 64 0.73 6.42 -2.38
N ASN A 65 1.48 7.41 -2.86
CA ASN A 65 2.81 7.74 -2.33
C ASN A 65 2.76 8.11 -0.84
N ALA A 66 1.75 8.89 -0.40
CA ALA A 66 1.60 9.23 1.01
C ALA A 66 1.38 7.99 1.89
N VAL A 67 0.58 7.03 1.42
CA VAL A 67 0.37 5.74 2.11
C VAL A 67 1.68 4.95 2.19
N ILE A 68 2.42 4.82 1.09
CA ILE A 68 3.71 4.11 1.07
C ILE A 68 4.66 4.70 2.12
N LEU A 69 4.78 6.04 2.17
CA LEU A 69 5.66 6.72 3.11
C LEU A 69 5.21 6.56 4.57
N GLU A 70 3.91 6.61 4.84
CA GLU A 70 3.36 6.39 6.19
C GLU A 70 3.76 5.02 6.74
N PHE A 71 3.62 3.96 5.92
CA PHE A 71 3.94 2.60 6.33
C PHE A 71 5.44 2.32 6.31
N LEU A 72 6.21 2.96 5.44
CA LEU A 72 7.67 2.85 5.41
C LEU A 72 8.31 3.36 6.70
N VAL A 73 7.81 4.47 7.27
CA VAL A 73 8.34 5.04 8.53
C VAL A 73 7.97 4.20 9.76
N ARG A 74 6.93 3.36 9.66
CA ARG A 74 6.49 2.44 10.71
C ARG A 74 7.21 1.08 10.69
N SER A 75 7.95 0.80 9.62
CA SER A 75 8.71 -0.43 9.40
C SER A 75 10.08 -0.38 10.06
#